data_AF-A0A9D8H887-F1
#
_entry.id   AF-A0A9D8H887-F1
#
_cell.length_a   1.000
_cell.length_b   1.000
_cell.length_c   1.000
_cell.angle_alpha   90.00
_cell.angle_beta   90.00
_cell.angle_gamma   90.00
#
_symmetry.space_group_name_H-M   'P 1'
#
loop_
_entity.id
_entity.type
_entity.pdbx_description
1 polymer ?
#
loop_
_entity_poly.entity_id
_entity_poly.type
_entity_poly.pdbx_seq_one_letter_code
_entity_poly.pdbx_strand_id
1 'polypeptide(L)'
;MTAAPYLAPLGAWHQPGGHVTSWVPTPRTWAAVRTAEPSPVPASHQQAQHVRAYERFRAAGLTMARLGTVAWTEPGRCDLGAMTAAVDAHLQRHDTYADVLAVGPDGRLARSVIADPAAVRFEPGQNLADAQEVAMRAVYPLRVAPRTQKLTVLPVAFA
;
A
#
# COMPACT_ATOMS: atom_id res chain seq x y z
N MET A 1 11.70 -24.71 -14.45
CA MET A 1 11.31 -23.79 -15.54
C MET A 1 11.36 -22.38 -14.98
N THR A 2 12.42 -21.64 -15.27
CA THR A 2 12.58 -20.23 -14.85
C THR A 2 11.69 -19.38 -15.75
N ALA A 3 10.59 -18.88 -15.20
CA ALA A 3 9.76 -17.89 -15.90
C ALA A 3 10.59 -16.59 -16.04
N ALA A 4 10.71 -16.09 -17.27
CA ALA A 4 11.34 -14.80 -17.53
C ALA A 4 10.59 -13.67 -16.78
N PRO A 5 11.28 -12.61 -16.31
CA PRO A 5 10.62 -11.49 -15.68
C PRO A 5 9.81 -10.73 -16.75
N TYR A 6 8.50 -10.95 -16.78
CA TYR A 6 7.60 -10.24 -17.69
C TYR A 6 7.03 -9.01 -16.96
N LEU A 7 7.25 -7.82 -17.53
CA LEU A 7 6.50 -6.63 -17.16
C LEU A 7 5.20 -6.64 -17.96
N ALA A 8 4.06 -6.49 -17.28
CA ALA A 8 2.78 -6.50 -17.97
C ALA A 8 1.66 -5.78 -17.22
N PRO A 9 0.55 -5.50 -17.92
CA PRO A 9 -0.65 -4.98 -17.28
C PRO A 9 -1.15 -5.92 -16.20
N LEU A 10 -1.56 -5.36 -15.05
CA LEU A 10 -2.11 -6.15 -13.94
C LEU A 10 -3.33 -6.99 -14.36
N GLY A 11 -4.16 -6.49 -15.28
CA GLY A 11 -5.31 -7.23 -15.81
C GLY A 11 -4.94 -8.48 -16.61
N ALA A 12 -3.68 -8.63 -17.04
CA ALA A 12 -3.18 -9.83 -17.72
C ALA A 12 -2.48 -10.81 -16.75
N TRP A 13 -2.28 -10.43 -15.49
CA TRP A 13 -1.72 -11.32 -14.47
C TRP A 13 -2.83 -12.15 -13.84
N HIS A 14 -2.63 -13.47 -13.80
CA HIS A 14 -3.57 -14.40 -13.22
C HIS A 14 -2.82 -15.47 -12.41
N GLN A 15 -3.36 -15.84 -11.26
CA GLN A 15 -2.88 -16.93 -10.41
C GLN A 15 -4.09 -17.79 -10.04
N PRO A 16 -4.29 -18.93 -10.71
CA PRO A 16 -5.49 -19.74 -10.51
C PRO A 16 -5.43 -20.51 -9.19
N GLY A 17 -6.47 -20.36 -8.37
CA GLY A 17 -6.65 -21.10 -7.12
C GLY A 17 -5.85 -20.56 -5.92
N GLY A 18 -5.97 -21.26 -4.79
CA GLY A 18 -5.26 -20.91 -3.55
C GLY A 18 -6.05 -20.01 -2.59
N HIS A 19 -5.47 -19.80 -1.41
CA HIS A 19 -5.98 -18.86 -0.41
C HIS A 19 -5.18 -17.57 -0.46
N VAL A 20 -5.86 -16.43 -0.53
CA VAL A 20 -5.21 -15.11 -0.50
C VAL A 20 -5.19 -14.59 0.93
N THR A 21 -3.98 -14.40 1.45
CA THR A 21 -3.75 -13.65 2.69
C THR A 21 -3.23 -12.27 2.33
N SER A 22 -3.80 -11.23 2.91
CA SER A 22 -3.33 -9.85 2.69
C SER A 22 -3.05 -9.19 4.02
N TRP A 23 -1.88 -8.59 4.14
CA TRP A 23 -1.53 -7.81 5.31
C TRP A 23 -2.26 -6.47 5.24
N VAL A 24 -3.03 -6.15 6.27
CA VAL A 24 -3.79 -4.90 6.40
C VAL A 24 -3.31 -4.11 7.61
N PRO A 25 -3.36 -2.75 7.58
CA PRO A 25 -2.94 -1.95 8.72
C PRO A 25 -3.83 -2.23 9.93
N THR A 26 -3.20 -2.50 11.07
CA THR A 26 -3.91 -2.72 12.34
C THR A 26 -4.65 -1.46 12.80
N PRO A 27 -5.65 -1.56 13.70
CA PRO A 27 -6.26 -0.40 14.33
C PRO A 27 -5.26 0.55 15.02
N ARG A 28 -4.16 0.00 15.56
CA ARG A 28 -3.05 0.78 16.15
C ARG A 28 -2.37 1.65 15.09
N THR A 29 -2.08 1.08 13.92
CA THR A 29 -1.52 1.84 12.78
C THR A 29 -2.44 2.99 12.40
N TRP A 30 -3.74 2.72 12.26
CA TRP A 30 -4.70 3.76 11.94
C TRP A 30 -4.81 4.85 13.01
N ALA A 31 -4.68 4.49 14.29
CA ALA A 31 -4.61 5.47 15.37
C ALA A 31 -3.38 6.36 15.25
N ALA A 32 -2.21 5.77 15.00
CA ALA A 32 -0.96 6.50 14.81
C ALA A 32 -1.01 7.46 13.61
N VAL A 33 -1.63 7.04 12.50
CA VAL A 33 -1.86 7.89 11.31
C VAL A 33 -2.71 9.11 11.66
N ARG A 34 -3.74 8.95 12.49
CA ARG A 34 -4.62 10.06 12.89
C ARG A 34 -3.92 11.08 13.77
N THR A 35 -2.93 10.65 14.54
CA THR A 35 -2.15 11.48 15.46
C THR A 35 -0.75 11.80 14.94
N ALA A 36 -0.48 11.58 13.64
CA ALA A 36 0.80 11.89 13.04
C ALA A 36 1.11 13.39 13.17
N GLU A 37 2.35 13.71 13.52
CA GLU A 37 2.75 15.07 13.87
C GLU A 37 3.16 15.85 12.61
N PRO A 38 2.82 17.14 12.48
CA PRO A 38 3.29 17.97 11.38
C PRO A 38 4.82 17.95 11.27
N SER A 39 5.33 17.65 10.07
CA SER A 39 6.76 17.66 9.79
C SER A 39 7.18 19.04 9.26
N PRO A 40 8.26 19.65 9.79
CA PRO A 40 8.83 20.86 9.21
C PRO A 40 9.55 20.58 7.88
N VAL A 41 9.91 19.31 7.62
CA VAL A 41 10.51 18.89 6.35
C VAL A 41 9.40 18.67 5.32
N PRO A 42 9.40 19.39 4.19
CA PRO A 42 8.37 19.27 3.16
C PRO A 42 8.43 17.91 2.45
N ALA A 43 7.36 17.57 1.74
CA ALA A 43 7.39 16.45 0.81
C ALA A 43 8.40 16.72 -0.32
N SER A 44 9.01 15.68 -0.87
CA SER A 44 9.87 15.80 -2.04
C SER A 44 9.08 16.31 -3.25
N HIS A 45 9.77 16.89 -4.23
CA HIS A 45 9.13 17.36 -5.46
C HIS A 45 8.31 16.25 -6.15
N GLN A 46 8.87 15.04 -6.23
CA GLN A 46 8.21 13.86 -6.82
C GLN A 46 6.95 13.46 -6.05
N GLN A 47 7.02 13.41 -4.71
CA GLN A 47 5.86 13.13 -3.86
C GLN A 47 4.77 14.19 -4.05
N ALA A 48 5.15 15.47 -4.06
CA ALA A 48 4.21 16.57 -4.20
C ALA A 48 3.52 16.58 -5.56
N GLN A 49 4.28 16.38 -6.63
CA GLN A 49 3.74 16.27 -7.98
C GLN A 49 2.75 15.09 -8.09
N HIS A 50 3.11 13.93 -7.54
CA HIS A 50 2.27 12.74 -7.56
C HIS A 50 0.96 12.93 -6.80
N VAL A 51 1.01 13.44 -5.57
CA VAL A 51 -0.20 13.69 -4.75
C VAL A 51 -1.12 14.72 -5.42
N ARG A 52 -0.55 15.80 -5.99
CA ARG A 52 -1.35 16.80 -6.72
C ARG A 52 -1.97 16.22 -7.99
N ALA A 53 -1.26 15.36 -8.72
CA ALA A 53 -1.83 14.66 -9.88
C ALA A 53 -2.98 13.75 -9.45
N TYR A 54 -2.80 13.00 -8.38
CA TYR A 54 -3.84 12.14 -7.82
C TYR A 54 -5.11 12.93 -7.47
N GLU A 55 -4.98 14.07 -6.79
CA GLU A 55 -6.13 14.93 -6.47
C GLU A 55 -6.84 15.46 -7.73
N ARG A 56 -6.10 15.83 -8.78
CA ARG A 56 -6.70 16.26 -10.06
C ARG A 56 -7.48 15.13 -10.73
N PHE A 57 -6.92 13.92 -10.78
CA PHE A 57 -7.62 12.75 -11.34
C PHE A 57 -8.89 12.43 -10.53
N ARG A 58 -8.77 12.44 -9.19
CA ARG A 58 -9.90 12.21 -8.28
C ARG A 58 -11.01 13.24 -8.47
N ALA A 59 -10.68 14.52 -8.58
CA ALA A 59 -11.63 15.60 -8.83
C ALA A 59 -12.34 15.47 -10.19
N ALA A 60 -11.65 14.90 -11.19
CA ALA A 60 -12.21 14.62 -12.51
C ALA A 60 -12.97 13.28 -12.60
N GLY A 61 -13.08 12.52 -11.50
CA GLY A 61 -13.69 11.18 -11.51
C GLY A 61 -12.88 10.11 -12.27
N LEU A 62 -11.58 10.35 -12.48
CA LEU A 62 -10.67 9.47 -13.21
C LEU A 62 -9.80 8.64 -12.24
N THR A 63 -9.36 7.47 -12.69
CA THR A 63 -8.39 6.65 -11.94
C THR A 63 -6.97 6.95 -12.41
N MET A 64 -6.05 7.18 -11.48
CA MET A 64 -4.63 7.38 -11.76
C MET A 64 -3.84 6.10 -11.48
N ALA A 65 -2.97 5.70 -12.40
CA ALA A 65 -1.95 4.68 -12.13
C ALA A 65 -0.99 5.17 -11.05
N ARG A 66 -0.96 4.48 -9.90
CA ARG A 66 -0.26 4.96 -8.69
C ARG A 66 0.51 3.89 -7.92
N LEU A 67 0.45 2.63 -8.36
CA LEU A 67 1.10 1.51 -7.70
C LEU A 67 2.03 0.79 -8.68
N GLY A 68 3.22 0.43 -8.21
CA GLY A 68 4.00 -0.65 -8.80
C GLY A 68 3.61 -1.94 -8.10
N THR A 69 3.21 -2.96 -8.85
CA THR A 69 2.87 -4.28 -8.31
C THR A 69 3.97 -5.25 -8.68
N VAL A 70 4.45 -6.00 -7.69
CA VAL A 70 5.45 -7.06 -7.87
C VAL A 70 4.84 -8.36 -7.35
N ALA A 71 5.11 -9.44 -8.07
CA ALA A 71 4.69 -10.78 -7.68
C ALA A 71 5.82 -11.75 -8.02
N TRP A 72 6.00 -12.75 -7.16
CA TRP A 72 6.90 -13.87 -7.37
C TRP A 72 6.29 -15.10 -6.70
N THR A 73 6.81 -16.27 -7.02
CA THR A 73 6.37 -17.54 -6.45
C THR A 73 7.50 -18.12 -5.61
N GLU A 74 7.18 -18.51 -4.38
CA GLU A 74 8.09 -19.21 -3.48
C GLU A 74 7.54 -20.63 -3.24
N PRO A 75 8.37 -21.69 -3.32
CA PRO A 75 7.94 -23.04 -2.96
C PRO A 75 7.54 -23.17 -1.49
N GLY A 76 6.57 -24.04 -1.21
CA GLY A 76 6.19 -24.44 0.15
C GLY A 76 4.97 -23.69 0.69
N ARG A 77 4.82 -23.70 2.02
CA ARG A 77 3.72 -23.02 2.73
C ARG A 77 4.28 -21.80 3.44
N CYS A 78 3.61 -20.66 3.27
CA CYS A 78 3.98 -19.44 3.96
C CYS A 78 3.75 -19.58 5.48
N ASP A 79 4.81 -19.39 6.25
CA ASP A 79 4.70 -19.11 7.67
C ASP A 79 4.18 -17.67 7.83
N LEU A 80 2.90 -17.54 8.20
CA LEU A 80 2.25 -16.24 8.36
C LEU A 80 2.88 -15.41 9.49
N GLY A 81 3.42 -16.05 10.53
CA GLY A 81 4.10 -15.35 11.62
C GLY A 81 5.42 -14.75 11.15
N ALA A 82 6.23 -15.56 10.45
CA ALA A 82 7.48 -15.09 9.86
C ALA A 82 7.25 -14.00 8.81
N MET A 83 6.25 -14.16 7.93
CA MET A 83 5.91 -13.17 6.91
C MET A 83 5.39 -11.87 7.53
N THR A 84 4.58 -11.94 8.60
CA THR A 84 4.14 -10.75 9.34
C THR A 84 5.32 -10.01 9.94
N ALA A 85 6.27 -10.72 10.57
CA ALA A 85 7.47 -10.10 11.11
C ALA A 85 8.33 -9.43 10.02
N ALA A 86 8.46 -10.06 8.84
CA ALA A 86 9.19 -9.49 7.71
C ALA A 86 8.51 -8.21 7.17
N VAL A 87 7.18 -8.21 7.05
CA VAL A 87 6.38 -7.05 6.63
C VAL A 87 6.55 -5.90 7.62
N ASP A 88 6.33 -6.17 8.92
CA ASP A 88 6.46 -5.15 9.96
C ASP A 88 7.89 -4.58 10.01
N ALA A 89 8.92 -5.43 9.96
CA ALA A 89 10.31 -4.99 9.95
C ALA A 89 10.64 -4.10 8.75
N HIS A 90 10.14 -4.44 7.56
CA HIS A 90 10.34 -3.63 6.34
C HIS A 90 9.67 -2.26 6.46
N LEU A 91 8.42 -2.22 6.94
CA LEU A 91 7.68 -0.98 7.12
C LEU A 91 8.31 -0.07 8.17
N GLN A 92 8.72 -0.64 9.30
CA GLN A 92 9.32 0.09 10.43
C GLN A 92 10.73 0.60 10.13
N ARG A 93 11.45 -0.07 9.22
CA ARG A 93 12.81 0.30 8.83
C ARG A 93 12.86 1.55 7.95
N HIS A 94 11.85 1.80 7.11
CA HIS A 94 11.90 2.87 6.12
C HIS A 94 10.93 4.00 6.48
N ASP A 95 11.49 5.17 6.72
CA ASP A 95 10.78 6.41 7.08
C ASP A 95 9.62 6.77 6.14
N THR A 96 9.73 6.46 4.85
CA THR A 96 8.68 6.72 3.86
C THR A 96 7.34 6.04 4.19
N TYR A 97 7.30 4.98 4.99
CA TYR A 97 6.05 4.34 5.44
C TYR A 97 5.44 5.00 6.68
N ALA A 98 6.19 5.84 7.38
CA ALA A 98 5.69 6.67 8.48
C ALA A 98 5.13 8.03 7.99
N ASP A 99 5.37 8.38 6.72
CA ASP A 99 4.87 9.62 6.11
C ASP A 99 3.35 9.59 5.86
N VAL A 100 2.69 10.68 6.22
CA VAL A 100 1.29 10.98 5.90
C VAL A 100 1.27 12.26 5.07
N LEU A 101 0.81 12.15 3.82
CA LEU A 101 0.67 13.28 2.90
C LEU A 101 -0.80 13.60 2.68
N ALA A 102 -1.16 14.87 2.84
CA ALA A 102 -2.52 15.33 2.63
C ALA A 102 -2.54 16.72 1.99
N VAL A 103 -3.48 16.94 1.06
CA VAL A 103 -3.78 18.28 0.56
C VAL A 103 -4.83 18.89 1.46
N GLY A 104 -4.49 20.02 2.08
CA GLY A 104 -5.39 20.78 2.95
C GLY A 104 -6.48 21.51 2.16
N PRO A 105 -7.49 22.09 2.86
CA PRO A 105 -8.56 22.86 2.22
C PRO A 105 -8.07 24.08 1.43
N ASP A 106 -6.89 24.61 1.78
CA ASP A 106 -6.21 25.73 1.09
C ASP A 106 -5.41 25.27 -0.14
N GLY A 107 -5.47 23.99 -0.51
CA GLY A 107 -4.73 23.40 -1.62
C GLY A 107 -3.23 23.21 -1.34
N ARG A 108 -2.76 23.48 -0.12
CA ARG A 108 -1.37 23.25 0.27
C ARG A 108 -1.16 21.79 0.65
N LEU A 109 0.00 21.26 0.27
CA LEU A 109 0.41 19.91 0.63
C LEU A 109 1.05 19.96 2.01
N ALA A 110 0.46 19.26 2.97
CA ALA A 110 1.02 19.04 4.29
C ALA A 110 1.65 17.64 4.37
N ARG A 111 2.78 17.56 5.08
CA ARG A 111 3.41 16.31 5.47
C ARG A 111 3.35 16.19 6.99
N SER A 112 2.89 15.05 7.46
CA SER A 112 2.97 14.65 8.86
C SER A 112 3.70 13.32 8.95
N VAL A 113 4.25 13.01 10.12
CA VAL A 113 5.07 11.80 10.35
C VAL A 113 4.54 11.08 11.58
N ILE A 114 4.41 9.76 11.49
CA ILE A 114 4.16 8.92 12.65
C ILE A 114 5.43 8.89 13.50
N ALA A 115 5.36 9.39 14.74
CA ALA A 115 6.53 9.57 15.60
C ALA A 115 7.18 8.24 16.05
N ASP A 116 6.37 7.21 16.32
CA ASP A 116 6.82 5.87 16.67
C ASP A 116 6.68 4.93 15.46
N PRO A 117 7.78 4.58 14.75
CA PRO A 117 7.72 3.63 13.65
C PRO A 117 7.13 2.29 14.08
N ALA A 118 7.34 1.83 15.32
CA ALA A 118 6.82 0.55 15.81
C ALA A 118 5.29 0.53 15.96
N ALA A 119 4.63 1.68 15.80
CA ALA A 119 3.19 1.78 15.67
C ALA A 119 2.68 1.40 14.27
N VAL A 120 3.54 1.40 13.24
CA VAL A 120 3.22 0.90 11.90
C VAL A 120 3.31 -0.62 11.91
N ARG A 121 2.16 -1.27 12.06
CA ARG A 121 2.00 -2.72 12.08
C ARG A 121 0.86 -3.20 11.20
N PHE A 122 1.08 -4.35 10.60
CA PHE A 122 0.10 -5.00 9.74
C PHE A 122 -0.20 -6.40 10.27
N GLU A 123 -1.41 -6.86 10.02
CA GLU A 123 -1.86 -8.19 10.42
C GLU A 123 -2.43 -8.94 9.22
N PRO A 124 -2.32 -10.29 9.19
CA PRO A 124 -2.89 -11.07 8.11
C PRO A 124 -4.42 -11.00 8.15
N GLY A 125 -4.99 -10.34 7.15
CA GLY A 125 -6.41 -10.38 6.83
C GLY A 125 -6.73 -11.54 5.89
N GLN A 126 -7.91 -12.15 6.07
CA GLN A 126 -8.42 -13.14 5.14
C GLN A 126 -9.18 -12.45 4.00
N ASN A 127 -8.73 -12.68 2.76
CA ASN A 127 -9.50 -12.33 1.58
C ASN A 127 -10.07 -13.60 0.96
N LEU A 128 -11.39 -13.65 0.80
CA LEU A 128 -12.11 -14.75 0.13
C LEU A 128 -12.13 -14.60 -1.40
N ALA A 129 -11.29 -13.73 -1.95
CA ALA A 129 -11.26 -13.36 -3.36
C ALA A 129 -10.04 -13.97 -4.06
N ASP A 130 -10.11 -14.09 -5.38
CA ASP A 130 -8.94 -14.46 -6.18
C ASP A 130 -7.84 -13.38 -6.08
N ALA A 131 -6.59 -13.77 -6.32
CA ALA A 131 -5.44 -12.88 -6.11
C ALA A 131 -5.46 -11.66 -7.05
N GLN A 132 -6.01 -11.84 -8.26
CA GLN A 132 -6.14 -10.77 -9.25
C GLN A 132 -7.18 -9.74 -8.80
N GLU A 133 -8.31 -10.17 -8.25
CA GLU A 133 -9.35 -9.31 -7.69
C GLU A 133 -8.82 -8.49 -6.51
N VAL A 134 -8.06 -9.11 -5.60
CA VAL A 134 -7.42 -8.38 -4.49
C VAL A 134 -6.46 -7.31 -5.01
N ALA A 135 -5.62 -7.64 -6.00
CA ALA A 135 -4.69 -6.69 -6.60
C ALA A 135 -5.44 -5.55 -7.33
N MET A 136 -6.51 -5.87 -8.06
CA MET A 136 -7.33 -4.89 -8.75
C MET A 136 -8.05 -3.97 -7.75
N ARG A 137 -8.67 -4.49 -6.68
CA ARG A 137 -9.30 -3.68 -5.63
C ARG A 137 -8.31 -2.75 -4.91
N ALA A 138 -7.04 -3.15 -4.79
CA ALA A 138 -5.99 -2.28 -4.25
C ALA A 138 -5.67 -1.09 -5.18
N VAL A 139 -5.67 -1.33 -6.50
CA VAL A 139 -5.37 -0.31 -7.52
C VAL A 139 -6.55 0.62 -7.76
N TYR A 140 -7.77 0.09 -7.82
CA TYR A 140 -9.02 0.80 -8.06
C TYR A 140 -9.76 0.99 -6.72
N PRO A 141 -9.62 2.14 -6.04
CA PRO A 141 -10.22 2.30 -4.72
C PRO A 141 -11.74 2.19 -4.80
N LEU A 142 -12.31 1.19 -4.12
CA LEU A 142 -13.61 1.37 -3.47
C LEU A 142 -13.47 2.56 -2.52
N ARG A 143 -14.42 3.50 -2.62
CA ARG A 143 -14.47 4.78 -1.91
C ARG A 143 -14.13 4.66 -0.42
N VAL A 144 -12.90 4.92 0.02
CA VAL A 144 -12.61 5.21 1.45
C VAL A 144 -11.42 6.18 1.62
N ALA A 145 -11.74 7.32 2.24
CA ALA A 145 -10.93 8.32 2.95
C ALA A 145 -9.91 9.26 2.21
N PRO A 146 -9.91 10.57 2.54
CA PRO A 146 -9.10 11.63 1.91
C PRO A 146 -7.64 11.73 2.40
N ARG A 147 -7.04 10.64 2.89
CA ARG A 147 -5.63 10.63 3.34
C ARG A 147 -4.87 9.54 2.60
N THR A 148 -4.00 9.96 1.70
CA THR A 148 -3.26 9.06 0.81
C THR A 148 -2.08 8.47 1.56
N GLN A 149 -2.29 7.34 2.23
CA GLN A 149 -1.17 6.45 2.56
C GLN A 149 -0.79 5.65 1.33
N LYS A 150 0.52 5.49 1.12
CA LYS A 150 1.09 4.59 0.12
C LYS A 150 0.87 3.16 0.60
N LEU A 151 -0.34 2.64 0.40
CA LEU A 151 -0.66 1.25 0.70
C LEU A 151 0.01 0.36 -0.36
N THR A 152 1.18 -0.17 -0.05
CA THR A 152 1.78 -1.27 -0.82
C THR A 152 1.02 -2.54 -0.46
N VAL A 153 0.02 -2.89 -1.27
CA VAL A 153 -0.51 -4.25 -1.25
C VAL A 153 0.52 -5.12 -1.94
N LEU A 154 1.15 -6.02 -1.18
CA LEU A 154 1.96 -7.11 -1.73
C LEU A 154 1.00 -8.30 -1.93
N PRO A 155 0.42 -8.52 -3.12
CA PRO A 155 -0.29 -9.75 -3.37
C PRO A 155 0.75 -10.87 -3.40
N VAL A 156 0.79 -11.68 -2.35
CA VAL A 156 1.49 -12.96 -2.39
C VAL A 156 0.46 -14.01 -2.76
N ALA A 157 0.59 -14.55 -3.97
CA ALA A 157 -0.20 -15.68 -4.43
C ALA A 157 0.64 -16.96 -4.28
N PHE A 158 0.03 -18.01 -3.73
CA PHE A 158 0.64 -19.33 -3.60
C PHE A 158 -0.09 -20.33 -4.50
N ALA A 159 0.64 -21.32 -4.98
CA ALA A 159 0.09 -22.51 -5.64
C ALA A 159 -0.30 -23.57 -4.60
#